data_AF-A0A183J5K4-F1
#
_entry.id   AF-A0A183J5K4-F1
#
_cell.length_a   1.000
_cell.length_b   1.000
_cell.length_c   1.000
_cell.angle_alpha   90.00
_cell.angle_beta   90.00
_cell.angle_gamma   90.00
#
_symmetry.space_group_name_H-M   'P 1'
#
loop_
_entity.id
_entity.type
_entity.pdbx_description
1 polymer ?
#
loop_
_entity_poly.entity_id
_entity_poly.type
_entity_poly.pdbx_seq_one_letter_code
_entity_poly.pdbx_strand_id
1 'polypeptide(L)'
;MLKDFSMVVEEAVVFERIVPYMVNNITYSLSFMNDVFAKLRAESIYAITDVLSSLKTIPKSDTQIFVDYVFPTMVPRVSDSSLIVKIAVAANLGKLAETAVRFLNYAETQKEDPEFVLNTDGGSKMDYQRELKLLQNTVQEFTVSLLCDVDNAVKKVFVQESLTRLAVFFGKQKSKQRAVLM
;
A
#
# COMPACT_ATOMS: atom_id res chain seq x y z
N MET A 1 10.36 3.47 17.38
CA MET A 1 11.11 4.73 17.19
C MET A 1 10.66 5.50 15.97
N LEU A 2 10.90 5.07 14.71
CA LEU A 2 10.48 5.85 13.52
C LEU A 2 8.95 5.97 13.40
N LYS A 3 8.22 4.90 13.73
CA LYS A 3 6.75 4.92 13.84
C LYS A 3 6.26 5.92 14.88
N ASP A 4 6.89 5.96 16.05
CA ASP A 4 6.48 6.87 17.12
C ASP A 4 6.83 8.32 16.75
N PHE A 5 7.95 8.52 16.07
CA PHE A 5 8.37 9.81 15.54
C PHE A 5 7.44 10.31 14.44
N SER A 6 6.91 9.44 13.58
CA SER A 6 5.94 9.84 12.55
C SER A 6 4.60 10.32 13.13
N MET A 7 4.32 10.06 14.41
CA MET A 7 3.10 10.53 15.07
C MET A 7 3.22 11.96 15.62
N VAL A 8 4.42 12.51 15.72
CA VAL A 8 4.70 13.82 16.34
C VAL A 8 5.23 14.87 15.37
N VAL A 9 5.42 14.49 14.10
CA VAL A 9 5.88 15.39 13.03
C VAL A 9 4.76 15.66 12.02
N GLU A 10 4.88 16.77 11.31
CA GLU A 10 3.95 17.13 10.22
C GLU A 10 3.95 16.06 9.11
N GLU A 11 2.80 15.84 8.51
CA GLU A 11 2.62 14.80 7.49
C GLU A 11 3.53 15.01 6.28
N ALA A 12 3.81 16.26 5.90
CA ALA A 12 4.77 16.58 4.84
C ALA A 12 6.16 16.00 5.12
N VAL A 13 6.65 16.06 6.37
CA VAL A 13 7.94 15.48 6.76
C VAL A 13 7.90 13.95 6.66
N VAL A 14 6.75 13.34 6.96
CA VAL A 14 6.58 11.90 6.82
C VAL A 14 6.73 11.49 5.35
N PHE A 15 6.08 12.19 4.43
CA PHE A 15 6.15 11.91 2.99
C PHE A 15 7.51 12.24 2.36
N GLU A 16 8.11 13.37 2.71
CA GLU A 16 9.35 13.82 2.08
C GLU A 16 10.62 13.12 2.60
N ARG A 17 10.57 12.58 3.83
CA ARG A 17 11.78 12.05 4.51
C ARG A 17 11.60 10.63 5.00
N ILE A 18 10.55 10.38 5.79
CA ILE A 18 10.40 9.09 6.48
C ILE A 18 10.07 7.99 5.48
N VAL A 19 9.06 8.18 4.62
CA VAL A 19 8.65 7.18 3.63
C VAL A 19 9.79 6.84 2.65
N PRO A 20 10.50 7.80 2.03
CA PRO A 20 11.64 7.51 1.16
C PRO A 20 12.76 6.72 1.86
N TYR A 21 13.07 7.04 3.11
CA TYR A 21 14.07 6.28 3.88
C TYR A 21 13.65 4.82 4.09
N MET A 22 12.38 4.58 4.42
CA MET A 22 11.85 3.23 4.64
C MET A 22 11.82 2.44 3.34
N VAL A 23 11.40 3.05 2.24
CA VAL A 23 11.42 2.41 0.91
C VAL A 23 12.84 2.08 0.48
N ASN A 24 13.80 2.97 0.74
CA ASN A 24 15.21 2.68 0.51
C ASN A 24 15.68 1.45 1.31
N ASN A 25 15.31 1.32 2.58
CA ASN A 25 15.64 0.14 3.38
C ASN A 25 14.99 -1.15 2.85
N ILE A 26 13.79 -1.07 2.27
CA ILE A 26 13.13 -2.21 1.60
C ILE A 26 13.89 -2.58 0.32
N THR A 27 14.38 -1.58 -0.42
CA THR A 27 15.05 -1.74 -1.71
C THR A 27 16.52 -2.16 -1.59
N TYR A 28 17.21 -1.77 -0.50
CA TYR A 28 18.61 -2.06 -0.22
C TYR A 28 18.82 -3.55 0.05
N SER A 29 18.81 -4.37 -1.00
CA SER A 29 19.39 -5.72 -1.03
C SER A 29 19.30 -6.29 -2.44
N LEU A 30 20.11 -5.74 -3.35
CA LEU A 30 20.37 -6.39 -4.64
C LEU A 30 21.73 -7.11 -4.69
N SER A 31 22.55 -7.05 -3.62
CA SER A 31 23.92 -7.59 -3.68
C SER A 31 24.40 -8.40 -2.48
N PHE A 32 23.66 -8.49 -1.37
CA PHE A 32 24.10 -9.25 -0.20
C PHE A 32 22.97 -10.10 0.40
N MET A 33 23.03 -11.42 0.20
CA MET A 33 22.22 -12.42 0.90
C MET A 33 22.67 -12.52 2.37
N ASN A 34 22.39 -11.49 3.17
CA ASN A 34 22.70 -11.49 4.59
C ASN A 34 21.41 -11.37 5.41
N ASP A 35 21.24 -12.22 6.44
CA ASP A 35 20.02 -12.30 7.25
C ASP A 35 19.67 -10.98 7.95
N VAL A 36 20.68 -10.17 8.27
CA VAL A 36 20.50 -8.83 8.87
C VAL A 36 19.73 -7.91 7.92
N PHE A 37 20.04 -7.94 6.62
CA PHE A 37 19.33 -7.14 5.62
C PHE A 37 17.91 -7.66 5.38
N ALA A 38 17.69 -8.97 5.47
CA ALA A 38 16.34 -9.53 5.35
C ALA A 38 15.43 -9.07 6.50
N LYS A 39 15.93 -9.08 7.74
CA LYS A 39 15.21 -8.54 8.90
C LYS A 39 14.91 -7.05 8.73
N LEU A 40 15.91 -6.25 8.30
CA LEU A 40 15.70 -4.83 8.06
C LEU A 40 14.62 -4.56 7.00
N ARG A 41 14.62 -5.32 5.89
CA ARG A 41 13.57 -5.23 4.87
C ARG A 41 12.20 -5.55 5.45
N ALA A 42 12.08 -6.67 6.18
CA ALA A 42 10.84 -7.09 6.79
C ALA A 42 10.30 -6.04 7.78
N GLU A 43 11.13 -5.56 8.70
CA GLU A 43 10.77 -4.51 9.67
C GLU A 43 10.36 -3.20 8.97
N SER A 44 11.02 -2.86 7.87
CA SER A 44 10.67 -1.66 7.09
C SER A 44 9.30 -1.79 6.43
N ILE A 45 8.90 -2.99 5.98
CA ILE A 45 7.56 -3.27 5.45
C ILE A 45 6.48 -3.12 6.53
N TYR A 46 6.72 -3.65 7.73
CA TYR A 46 5.81 -3.46 8.86
C TYR A 46 5.68 -1.97 9.21
N ALA A 47 6.82 -1.30 9.37
CA ALA A 47 6.84 0.08 9.78
C ALA A 47 6.18 1.00 8.74
N ILE A 48 6.43 0.82 7.43
CA ILE A 48 5.84 1.71 6.41
C ILE A 48 4.32 1.54 6.35
N THR A 49 3.86 0.29 6.52
CA THR A 49 2.42 -0.02 6.60
C THR A 49 1.78 0.70 7.79
N ASP A 50 2.42 0.64 8.95
CA ASP A 50 1.93 1.31 10.15
C ASP A 50 1.91 2.83 10.00
N VAL A 51 3.00 3.42 9.52
CA VAL A 51 3.12 4.87 9.29
C VAL A 51 2.04 5.34 8.34
N LEU A 52 1.96 4.78 7.12
CA LEU A 52 0.98 5.19 6.11
C LEU A 52 -0.46 5.01 6.59
N SER A 53 -0.74 3.92 7.31
CA SER A 53 -2.08 3.65 7.85
C SER A 53 -2.50 4.64 8.94
N SER A 54 -1.54 5.26 9.63
CA SER A 54 -1.80 6.23 10.71
C SER A 54 -2.06 7.65 10.22
N LEU A 55 -1.64 7.98 8.99
CA LEU A 55 -1.79 9.32 8.42
C LEU A 55 -3.27 9.67 8.21
N LYS A 56 -3.64 10.87 8.65
CA LYS A 56 -5.02 11.40 8.59
C LYS A 56 -5.21 12.40 7.45
N THR A 57 -4.21 13.25 7.24
CA THR A 57 -4.14 14.22 6.14
C THR A 57 -3.07 13.76 5.17
N ILE A 58 -3.32 13.95 3.88
CA ILE A 58 -2.44 13.49 2.81
C ILE A 58 -2.17 14.69 1.90
N PRO A 59 -0.90 15.11 1.72
CA PRO A 59 -0.56 16.15 0.76
C PRO A 59 -1.00 15.73 -0.64
N LYS A 60 -1.45 16.71 -1.44
CA LYS A 60 -2.00 16.45 -2.79
C LYS A 60 -0.98 15.74 -3.70
N SER A 61 0.29 16.11 -3.57
CA SER A 61 1.45 15.50 -4.26
C SER A 61 1.61 14.01 -3.97
N ASP A 62 1.14 13.53 -2.82
CA ASP A 62 1.46 12.19 -2.30
C ASP A 62 0.25 11.26 -2.30
N THR A 63 -0.87 11.69 -2.90
CA THR A 63 -2.09 10.90 -3.00
C THR A 63 -1.91 9.60 -3.80
N GLN A 64 -0.98 9.59 -4.77
CA GLN A 64 -0.67 8.43 -5.63
C GLN A 64 0.53 7.59 -5.17
N ILE A 65 1.07 7.85 -3.96
CA ILE A 65 2.29 7.19 -3.48
C ILE A 65 2.25 5.65 -3.52
N PHE A 66 1.07 5.05 -3.41
CA PHE A 66 0.91 3.60 -3.49
C PHE A 66 1.18 3.04 -4.88
N VAL A 67 0.67 3.72 -5.92
CA VAL A 67 0.86 3.33 -7.32
C VAL A 67 2.29 3.65 -7.77
N ASP A 68 2.78 4.85 -7.42
CA ASP A 68 4.04 5.36 -7.93
C ASP A 68 5.27 4.77 -7.22
N TYR A 69 5.13 4.35 -5.96
CA TYR A 69 6.29 4.05 -5.14
C TYR A 69 6.17 2.84 -4.21
N VAL A 70 5.12 2.77 -3.37
CA VAL A 70 5.00 1.71 -2.36
C VAL A 70 4.84 0.34 -3.01
N PHE A 71 3.83 0.14 -3.86
CA PHE A 71 3.61 -1.17 -4.48
C PHE A 71 4.70 -1.58 -5.47
N PRO A 72 5.22 -0.69 -6.35
CA PRO A 72 6.40 -1.01 -7.16
C PRO A 72 7.57 -1.55 -6.35
N THR A 73 7.81 -0.99 -5.15
CA THR A 73 8.86 -1.50 -4.24
C THR A 73 8.53 -2.89 -3.69
N MET A 74 7.26 -3.18 -3.43
CA MET A 74 6.82 -4.47 -2.87
C MET A 74 6.83 -5.60 -3.91
N VAL A 75 6.70 -5.32 -5.20
CA VAL A 75 6.68 -6.33 -6.28
C VAL A 75 7.79 -7.39 -6.13
N PRO A 76 9.08 -7.02 -6.05
CA PRO A 76 10.16 -8.02 -5.88
C PRO A 76 10.21 -8.65 -4.49
N ARG A 77 9.46 -8.15 -3.50
CA ARG A 77 9.46 -8.64 -2.12
C ARG A 77 8.43 -9.75 -1.88
N VAL A 78 7.41 -9.81 -2.72
CA VAL A 78 6.39 -10.88 -2.67
C VAL A 78 7.04 -12.25 -2.92
N SER A 79 8.09 -12.31 -3.75
CA SER A 79 8.88 -13.49 -4.07
C SER A 79 10.31 -13.41 -3.53
N ASP A 80 10.55 -12.66 -2.44
CA ASP A 80 11.87 -12.55 -1.82
C ASP A 80 12.42 -13.93 -1.42
N SER A 81 13.73 -14.12 -1.55
CA SER A 81 14.39 -15.38 -1.16
C SER A 81 14.29 -15.63 0.35
N SER A 82 14.15 -14.59 1.15
CA SER A 82 14.00 -14.70 2.59
C SER A 82 12.54 -14.85 3.03
N LEU A 83 12.26 -15.93 3.76
CA LEU A 83 10.93 -16.21 4.31
C LEU A 83 10.38 -15.04 5.15
N ILE A 84 11.21 -14.41 5.99
CA ILE A 84 10.75 -13.33 6.88
C ILE A 84 10.23 -12.11 6.09
N VAL A 85 10.80 -11.82 4.93
CA VAL A 85 10.36 -10.72 4.06
C VAL A 85 9.01 -11.07 3.43
N LYS A 86 8.86 -12.29 2.90
CA LYS A 86 7.58 -12.75 2.34
C LYS A 86 6.47 -12.77 3.39
N ILE A 87 6.78 -13.18 4.62
CA ILE A 87 5.86 -13.12 5.77
C ILE A 87 5.45 -11.67 6.08
N ALA A 88 6.39 -10.73 6.04
CA ALA A 88 6.08 -9.31 6.24
C ALA A 88 5.14 -8.77 5.17
N VAL A 89 5.35 -9.11 3.88
CA VAL A 89 4.41 -8.74 2.81
C VAL A 89 3.04 -9.38 3.04
N ALA A 90 3.01 -10.68 3.35
CA ALA A 90 1.78 -11.43 3.61
C ALA A 90 0.95 -10.84 4.76
N ALA A 91 1.61 -10.45 5.85
CA ALA A 91 0.95 -9.89 7.03
C ALA A 91 0.35 -8.49 6.75
N ASN A 92 0.95 -7.71 5.84
CA ASN A 92 0.62 -6.30 5.68
C ASN A 92 -0.19 -5.97 4.43
N LEU A 93 -0.25 -6.86 3.43
CA LEU A 93 -0.90 -6.56 2.15
C LEU A 93 -2.35 -6.06 2.30
N GLY A 94 -3.14 -6.69 3.16
CA GLY A 94 -4.53 -6.28 3.38
C GLY A 94 -4.65 -4.85 3.92
N LYS A 95 -3.80 -4.49 4.88
CA LYS A 95 -3.77 -3.15 5.48
C LYS A 95 -3.23 -2.10 4.50
N LEU A 96 -2.23 -2.45 3.69
CA LEU A 96 -1.73 -1.59 2.62
C LEU A 96 -2.80 -1.33 1.56
N ALA A 97 -3.52 -2.36 1.11
CA ALA A 97 -4.59 -2.23 0.12
C ALA A 97 -5.75 -1.35 0.62
N GLU A 98 -6.16 -1.53 1.87
CA GLU A 98 -7.14 -0.67 2.53
C GLU A 98 -6.67 0.80 2.61
N THR A 99 -5.41 1.01 3.00
CA THR A 99 -4.81 2.34 3.10
C THR A 99 -4.70 3.01 1.73
N ALA A 100 -4.33 2.27 0.68
CA ALA A 100 -4.26 2.79 -0.69
C ALA A 100 -5.61 3.30 -1.18
N VAL A 101 -6.69 2.56 -0.92
CA VAL A 101 -8.06 3.00 -1.27
C VAL A 101 -8.46 4.22 -0.44
N ARG A 102 -8.06 4.30 0.84
CA ARG A 102 -8.29 5.50 1.66
C ARG A 102 -7.62 6.72 1.05
N PHE A 103 -6.37 6.59 0.59
CA PHE A 103 -5.62 7.68 -0.04
C PHE A 103 -6.28 8.12 -1.35
N LEU A 104 -6.71 7.16 -2.17
CA LEU A 104 -7.41 7.44 -3.41
C LEU A 104 -8.75 8.16 -3.17
N ASN A 105 -9.53 7.74 -2.18
CA ASN A 105 -10.77 8.44 -1.80
C ASN A 105 -10.49 9.85 -1.26
N TYR A 106 -9.43 10.01 -0.47
CA TYR A 106 -9.03 11.32 0.05
C TYR A 106 -8.70 12.27 -1.11
N ALA A 107 -7.96 11.80 -2.10
CA ALA A 107 -7.67 12.56 -3.32
C ALA A 107 -8.94 13.05 -4.01
N GLU A 108 -9.96 12.20 -4.13
CA GLU A 108 -11.24 12.55 -4.75
C GLU A 108 -12.00 13.61 -3.94
N THR A 109 -12.07 13.47 -2.60
CA THR A 109 -12.75 14.46 -1.75
C THR A 109 -12.10 15.84 -1.79
N GLN A 110 -10.78 15.91 -1.98
CA GLN A 110 -10.05 17.18 -2.11
C GLN A 110 -10.32 17.89 -3.46
N LYS A 111 -10.86 17.18 -4.46
CA LYS A 111 -11.24 17.76 -5.75
C LYS A 111 -12.56 18.51 -5.72
N GLU A 112 -13.45 18.14 -4.79
CA GLU A 112 -14.77 18.76 -4.62
C GLU A 112 -14.71 20.10 -3.87
N ASP A 113 -13.53 20.47 -3.33
CA ASP A 113 -13.32 21.74 -2.63
C ASP A 113 -13.32 22.93 -3.62
N PRO A 114 -14.24 23.91 -3.50
CA PRO A 114 -14.38 25.01 -4.46
C PRO A 114 -13.13 25.88 -4.62
N GLU A 115 -12.21 25.91 -3.65
CA GLU A 115 -10.94 26.64 -3.76
C GLU A 115 -9.93 25.92 -4.70
N PHE A 116 -10.15 24.62 -4.94
CA PHE A 116 -9.30 23.76 -5.77
C PHE A 116 -9.70 23.75 -7.26
N VAL A 117 -11.01 23.86 -7.56
CA VAL A 117 -11.54 23.86 -8.94
C VAL A 117 -10.98 25.00 -9.80
N LEU A 118 -10.53 26.10 -9.17
CA LEU A 118 -9.99 27.26 -9.86
C LEU A 118 -8.54 27.09 -10.38
N ASN A 119 -7.80 26.07 -9.91
CA ASN A 119 -6.36 25.94 -10.16
C ASN A 119 -5.92 24.63 -10.83
N THR A 120 -6.85 23.69 -11.07
CA THR A 120 -6.51 22.39 -11.70
C THR A 120 -7.62 21.94 -12.63
N ASP A 121 -7.26 21.39 -13.80
CA ASP A 121 -8.17 20.58 -14.62
C ASP A 121 -8.70 19.44 -13.73
N GLY A 122 -9.95 19.58 -13.27
CA GLY A 122 -10.56 18.68 -12.32
C GLY A 122 -10.46 17.23 -12.79
N GLY A 123 -9.59 16.46 -12.14
CA GLY A 123 -9.35 15.05 -12.48
C GLY A 123 -10.67 14.28 -12.43
N SER A 124 -11.06 13.71 -13.56
CA SER A 124 -12.38 13.17 -13.80
C SER A 124 -12.64 11.91 -12.96
N LYS A 125 -13.93 11.56 -12.78
CA LYS A 125 -14.35 10.25 -12.25
C LYS A 125 -13.71 9.06 -13.00
N MET A 126 -13.29 9.25 -14.26
CA MET A 126 -12.57 8.25 -15.03
C MET A 126 -11.16 8.00 -14.50
N ASP A 127 -10.50 9.02 -13.94
CA ASP A 127 -9.15 8.91 -13.39
C ASP A 127 -9.15 8.13 -12.08
N TYR A 128 -10.11 8.39 -11.18
CA TYR A 128 -10.32 7.58 -9.97
C TYR A 128 -10.53 6.09 -10.31
N GLN A 129 -11.40 5.78 -11.29
CA GLN A 129 -11.68 4.39 -11.66
C GLN A 129 -10.45 3.71 -12.28
N ARG A 130 -9.66 4.44 -13.06
CA ARG A 130 -8.40 3.94 -13.64
C ARG A 130 -7.41 3.59 -12.53
N GLU A 131 -7.18 4.50 -11.60
CA GLU A 131 -6.25 4.31 -10.47
C GLU A 131 -6.70 3.18 -9.55
N LEU A 132 -7.99 3.11 -9.22
CA LEU A 132 -8.54 2.01 -8.44
C LEU A 132 -8.29 0.66 -9.12
N LYS A 133 -8.44 0.60 -10.45
CA LYS A 133 -8.19 -0.63 -11.22
C LYS A 133 -6.72 -1.02 -11.20
N LEU A 134 -5.80 -0.04 -11.30
CA LEU A 134 -4.36 -0.30 -11.18
C LEU A 134 -4.02 -0.90 -9.81
N LEU A 135 -4.50 -0.27 -8.72
CA LEU A 135 -4.33 -0.79 -7.36
C LEU A 135 -4.86 -2.22 -7.24
N GLN A 136 -6.05 -2.49 -7.77
CA GLN A 136 -6.67 -3.81 -7.71
C GLN A 136 -5.88 -4.87 -8.46
N ASN A 137 -5.40 -4.56 -9.66
CA ASN A 137 -4.60 -5.48 -10.46
C ASN A 137 -3.32 -5.87 -9.71
N THR A 138 -2.58 -4.89 -9.18
CA THR A 138 -1.34 -5.15 -8.43
C THR A 138 -1.59 -5.96 -7.16
N VAL A 139 -2.62 -5.61 -6.38
CA VAL A 139 -2.96 -6.36 -5.15
C VAL A 139 -3.45 -7.77 -5.48
N GLN A 140 -4.14 -7.97 -6.61
CA GLN A 140 -4.56 -9.29 -7.07
C GLN A 140 -3.35 -10.16 -7.42
N GLU A 141 -2.36 -9.63 -8.15
CA GLU A 141 -1.13 -10.35 -8.46
C GLU A 141 -0.39 -10.77 -7.18
N PHE A 142 -0.27 -9.87 -6.20
CA PHE A 142 0.34 -10.20 -4.92
C PHE A 142 -0.44 -11.26 -4.16
N THR A 143 -1.77 -11.17 -4.14
CA THR A 143 -2.67 -12.14 -3.50
C THR A 143 -2.47 -13.53 -4.08
N VAL A 144 -2.43 -13.65 -5.42
CA VAL A 144 -2.21 -14.93 -6.10
C VAL A 144 -0.84 -15.49 -5.76
N SER A 145 0.21 -14.67 -5.82
CA SER A 145 1.57 -15.11 -5.51
C SER A 145 1.70 -15.61 -4.07
N LEU A 146 1.12 -14.90 -3.10
CA LEU A 146 1.19 -15.27 -1.68
C LEU A 146 0.35 -16.52 -1.34
N LEU A 147 -0.80 -16.69 -1.98
CA LEU A 147 -1.63 -17.90 -1.82
C LEU A 147 -1.00 -19.14 -2.46
N CYS A 148 -0.21 -18.94 -3.50
CA CYS A 148 0.50 -20.01 -4.21
C CYS A 148 1.95 -20.19 -3.73
N ASP A 149 2.36 -19.56 -2.62
CA ASP A 149 3.72 -19.66 -2.13
C ASP A 149 4.07 -21.11 -1.75
N VAL A 150 5.33 -21.48 -2.01
CA VAL A 150 5.88 -22.80 -1.68
C VAL A 150 5.87 -23.05 -0.17
N ASP A 151 6.04 -21.99 0.64
CA ASP A 151 6.07 -22.08 2.09
C ASP A 151 4.67 -21.92 2.69
N ASN A 152 4.26 -22.90 3.50
CA ASN A 152 2.96 -22.89 4.17
C ASN A 152 2.82 -21.78 5.21
N ALA A 153 3.92 -21.29 5.79
CA ALA A 153 3.88 -20.18 6.73
C ALA A 153 3.40 -18.89 6.06
N VAL A 154 3.84 -18.61 4.82
CA VAL A 154 3.42 -17.42 4.05
C VAL A 154 1.92 -17.46 3.82
N LYS A 155 1.41 -18.60 3.33
CA LYS A 155 -0.02 -18.83 3.09
C LYS A 155 -0.83 -18.66 4.38
N LYS A 156 -0.37 -19.27 5.48
CA LYS A 156 -1.05 -19.19 6.78
C LYS A 156 -1.16 -17.75 7.27
N VAL A 157 -0.05 -17.01 7.29
CA VAL A 157 -0.04 -15.60 7.72
C VAL A 157 -0.91 -14.75 6.81
N PHE A 158 -0.82 -14.94 5.50
CA PHE A 158 -1.65 -14.21 4.54
C PHE A 158 -3.15 -14.40 4.80
N VAL A 159 -3.59 -15.64 5.02
CA VAL A 159 -4.98 -15.99 5.33
C VAL A 159 -5.42 -15.35 6.65
N GLN A 160 -4.57 -15.35 7.67
CA GLN A 160 -4.88 -14.84 9.00
C GLN A 160 -4.98 -13.31 9.03
N GLU A 161 -4.02 -12.62 8.41
CA GLU A 161 -3.84 -11.17 8.60
C GLU A 161 -4.45 -10.32 7.47
N SER A 162 -4.38 -10.81 6.23
CA SER A 162 -4.69 -10.00 5.04
C SER A 162 -5.98 -10.40 4.32
N LEU A 163 -6.29 -11.70 4.25
CA LEU A 163 -7.34 -12.22 3.36
C LEU A 163 -8.73 -11.60 3.62
N THR A 164 -9.13 -11.44 4.88
CA THR A 164 -10.44 -10.83 5.21
C THR A 164 -10.54 -9.38 4.74
N ARG A 165 -9.48 -8.58 4.92
CA ARG A 165 -9.44 -7.19 4.44
C ARG A 165 -9.49 -7.14 2.92
N LEU A 166 -8.77 -8.06 2.28
CA LEU A 166 -8.74 -8.16 0.82
C LEU A 166 -10.07 -8.61 0.24
N ALA A 167 -10.81 -9.50 0.91
CA ALA A 167 -12.17 -9.87 0.51
C ALA A 167 -13.09 -8.64 0.47
N VAL A 168 -12.98 -7.73 1.43
CA VAL A 168 -13.71 -6.45 1.43
C VAL A 168 -13.21 -5.51 0.32
N PHE A 169 -11.89 -5.39 0.17
CA PHE A 169 -11.24 -4.56 -0.87
C PHE A 169 -11.72 -4.94 -2.28
N PHE A 170 -11.74 -6.24 -2.61
CA PHE A 170 -12.25 -6.73 -3.90
C PHE A 170 -13.79 -6.76 -3.97
N GLY A 171 -14.46 -7.02 -2.84
CA GLY A 171 -15.90 -7.22 -2.78
C GLY A 171 -16.74 -5.95 -2.98
N LYS A 172 -16.24 -4.77 -2.59
CA LYS A 172 -16.97 -3.49 -2.71
C LYS A 172 -17.36 -3.11 -4.15
N GLN A 173 -16.76 -3.70 -5.18
CA GLN A 173 -17.10 -3.49 -6.59
C GLN A 173 -18.27 -4.39 -7.08
N LYS A 174 -18.37 -5.64 -6.63
CA LYS A 174 -19.44 -6.56 -7.05
C LYS A 174 -20.84 -6.07 -6.61
N SER A 175 -20.90 -5.33 -5.51
CA SER A 175 -22.16 -4.74 -5.01
C SER A 175 -22.55 -3.45 -5.75
N LYS A 176 -21.58 -2.66 -6.25
CA LYS A 176 -21.87 -1.42 -6.99
C LYS A 176 -22.23 -1.68 -8.46
N GLN A 177 -21.68 -2.73 -9.08
CA GLN A 177 -22.03 -3.12 -10.45
C GLN A 177 -23.45 -3.70 -10.58
N ARG A 178 -23.99 -4.29 -9.51
CA ARG A 178 -25.39 -4.76 -9.48
C ARG A 178 -26.43 -3.64 -9.34
N ALA A 179 -26.07 -2.50 -8.75
CA ALA A 179 -26.98 -1.38 -8.55
C ALA A 179 -27.11 -0.45 -9.78
N VAL A 180 -26.32 -0.67 -10.83
CA VAL A 180 -26.39 0.08 -12.11
C VAL A 180 -27.14 -0.75 -13.19
N LEU A 181 -27.53 -1.98 -12.87
CA LEU A 181 -28.26 -2.90 -13.74
C LEU A 181 -29.67 -3.26 -13.22
N MET A 182 -30.15 -2.51 -12.22
CA MET A 182 -31.54 -2.50 -11.74
C MET A 182 -32.06 -1.07 -11.82
#